data_AF-A0A672JJQ0-F1
#
_entry.id   AF-A0A672JJQ0-F1
#
_cell.length_a   1.000
_cell.length_b   1.000
_cell.length_c   1.000
_cell.angle_alpha   90.00
_cell.angle_beta   90.00
_cell.angle_gamma   90.00
#
_symmetry.space_group_name_H-M   'P 1'
#
loop_
_entity.id
_entity.type
_entity.pdbx_description
1 polymer ?
#
loop_
_entity_poly.entity_id
_entity_poly.type
_entity_poly.pdbx_seq_one_letter_code
_entity_poly.pdbx_strand_id
1 'polypeptide(L)'
;MSIAQAAARAMLSDALLPDGAGLQRLGHLELELPLDRVIKFVSVGLPLLLVCLAFAREISLGPQISCFPPSNFTIKQASYVDTYCWDSLMHHEFDGDGNFEERSLWVHKMFPYSLLAMAVLMYLPALIWRQLVMPTLASDLLFIIDELDKSYNRSIRLAQSILDIGGPALRRKRYFEYPLLERYLQCKQSSYFLVSMLFLRGFLLLTFMTAACLYLAYFHLSAFLQDEFSCFVRTGMLRDQSWVPELVQCKMIGQLVFQVISVANGAIYVLLAPIVLFSLVRLFVWDTSFISIYDVLPALDLINRRRLGCPLNDLNVLLLFLRANVAHLKSYGQVRALCTLAPPQVGAAGQDLSPLLELQGKCSAGVVNGFKSVFCSGVTVAVTDFLFNSLWSCVYFKQ
;
A
#
# COMPACT_ATOMS: atom_id res chain seq x y z
N MET A 1 -16.27 -35.03 43.01
CA MET A 1 -15.97 -33.88 42.13
C MET A 1 -17.28 -33.22 41.76
N SER A 2 -17.40 -31.89 41.88
CA SER A 2 -18.64 -31.19 41.54
C SER A 2 -18.84 -31.15 40.02
N ILE A 3 -20.11 -31.17 39.56
CA ILE A 3 -20.49 -31.05 38.15
C ILE A 3 -19.89 -29.77 37.53
N ALA A 4 -19.84 -28.69 38.30
CA ALA A 4 -19.23 -27.43 37.88
C ALA A 4 -17.72 -27.55 37.60
N GLN A 5 -16.98 -28.31 38.41
CA GLN A 5 -15.54 -28.53 38.19
C GLN A 5 -15.28 -29.41 36.97
N ALA A 6 -16.14 -30.40 36.72
CA ALA A 6 -16.06 -31.24 35.51
C ALA A 6 -16.38 -30.43 34.23
N ALA A 7 -17.42 -29.60 34.27
CA ALA A 7 -17.77 -28.71 33.17
C ALA A 7 -16.66 -27.68 32.87
N ALA A 8 -16.11 -27.04 33.90
CA ALA A 8 -15.00 -26.09 33.75
C ALA A 8 -13.75 -26.73 33.14
N ARG A 9 -13.43 -27.98 33.52
CA ARG A 9 -12.32 -28.73 32.91
C ARG A 9 -12.57 -29.00 31.43
N ALA A 10 -13.76 -29.45 31.06
CA ALA A 10 -14.11 -29.74 29.67
C ALA A 10 -14.04 -28.47 28.80
N MET A 11 -14.53 -27.33 29.29
CA MET A 11 -14.45 -26.06 28.58
C MET A 11 -13.00 -25.57 28.41
N LEU A 12 -12.14 -25.75 29.41
CA LEU A 12 -10.72 -25.37 29.30
C LEU A 12 -9.92 -26.30 28.39
N SER A 13 -10.25 -27.59 28.35
CA SER A 13 -9.63 -28.51 27.39
C SER A 13 -9.99 -28.17 25.94
N ASP A 14 -11.19 -27.67 25.69
CA ASP A 14 -11.64 -27.24 24.36
C ASP A 14 -11.02 -25.91 23.92
N ALA A 15 -10.65 -25.06 24.89
CA ALA A 15 -9.94 -23.80 24.64
C ALA A 15 -8.45 -23.98 24.29
N LEU A 16 -7.85 -25.17 24.49
CA LEU A 16 -6.44 -25.42 24.15
C LEU A 16 -6.24 -25.51 22.64
N LEU A 17 -5.23 -24.79 22.14
CA LEU A 17 -4.89 -24.82 20.72
C LEU A 17 -4.03 -26.06 20.40
N PRO A 18 -4.35 -26.83 19.33
CA PRO A 18 -3.48 -27.90 18.87
C PRO A 18 -2.16 -27.35 18.32
N ASP A 19 -1.04 -28.00 18.65
CA ASP A 19 0.29 -27.64 18.15
C ASP A 19 0.33 -27.79 16.62
N GLY A 20 0.44 -26.67 15.92
CA GLY A 20 0.46 -26.64 14.45
C GLY A 20 1.87 -26.52 13.91
N ALA A 21 2.21 -27.29 12.87
CA ALA A 21 3.50 -27.20 12.18
C ALA A 21 3.72 -25.78 11.60
N GLY A 22 4.66 -25.02 12.19
CA GLY A 22 4.93 -23.62 11.85
C GLY A 22 5.27 -23.37 10.37
N LEU A 23 5.67 -24.40 9.62
CA LEU A 23 6.03 -24.31 8.21
C LEU A 23 4.84 -24.01 7.27
N GLN A 24 3.63 -24.47 7.60
CA GLN A 24 2.42 -24.16 6.80
C GLN A 24 1.89 -22.74 7.05
N ARG A 25 2.25 -22.13 8.19
CA ARG A 25 1.83 -20.75 8.52
C ARG A 25 2.59 -19.71 7.69
N LEU A 26 3.85 -19.97 7.32
CA LEU A 26 4.69 -19.08 6.52
C LEU A 26 4.08 -18.68 5.16
N GLY A 27 3.35 -19.59 4.51
CA GLY A 27 2.78 -19.35 3.19
C GLY A 27 1.59 -18.38 3.17
N HIS A 28 1.00 -18.08 4.34
CA HIS A 28 -0.25 -17.32 4.43
C HIS A 28 -0.09 -15.98 5.19
N LEU A 29 1.12 -15.59 5.60
CA LEU A 29 1.31 -14.28 6.22
C LEU A 29 1.19 -13.16 5.17
N GLU A 30 0.27 -12.23 5.41
CA GLU A 30 0.16 -10.99 4.65
C GLU A 30 1.21 -9.99 5.16
N LEU A 31 2.33 -9.93 4.44
CA LEU A 31 3.47 -9.06 4.77
C LEU A 31 3.36 -7.66 4.14
N GLU A 32 2.37 -7.44 3.26
CA GLU A 32 2.00 -6.13 2.71
C GLU A 32 0.61 -5.74 3.23
N LEU A 33 0.40 -4.48 3.63
CA LEU A 33 -0.95 -4.01 3.95
C LEU A 33 -1.83 -4.07 2.69
N PRO A 34 -3.14 -4.33 2.82
CA PRO A 34 -4.06 -4.37 1.69
C PRO A 34 -4.11 -3.03 0.94
N LEU A 35 -4.05 -1.91 1.69
CA LEU A 35 -3.99 -0.56 1.14
C LEU A 35 -2.73 -0.35 0.27
N ASP A 36 -1.59 -0.82 0.77
CA ASP A 36 -0.29 -0.71 0.10
C ASP A 36 -0.23 -1.52 -1.19
N ARG A 37 -0.90 -2.68 -1.21
CA ARG A 37 -1.05 -3.52 -2.40
C ARG A 37 -1.87 -2.81 -3.47
N VAL A 38 -3.00 -2.20 -3.10
CA VAL A 38 -3.84 -1.38 -4.00
C VAL A 38 -3.04 -0.20 -4.55
N ILE A 39 -2.34 0.55 -3.69
CA ILE A 39 -1.51 1.68 -4.10
C ILE A 39 -0.50 1.25 -5.17
N LYS A 40 0.24 0.14 -4.95
CA LYS A 40 1.22 -0.40 -5.90
C LYS A 40 0.59 -0.76 -7.25
N PHE A 41 -0.56 -1.45 -7.24
CA PHE A 41 -1.21 -1.87 -8.49
C PHE A 41 -1.76 -0.67 -9.27
N VAL A 42 -2.38 0.29 -8.58
CA VAL A 42 -2.97 1.46 -9.25
C VAL A 42 -1.89 2.44 -9.70
N SER A 43 -0.82 2.65 -8.91
CA SER A 43 0.24 3.60 -9.26
C SER A 43 1.17 3.11 -10.37
N VAL A 44 1.39 1.80 -10.50
CA VAL A 44 2.29 1.21 -11.51
C VAL A 44 1.52 0.56 -12.65
N GLY A 45 0.53 -0.27 -12.34
CA GLY A 45 -0.14 -1.12 -13.33
C GLY A 45 -1.03 -0.33 -14.30
N LEU A 46 -1.76 0.66 -13.80
CA LEU A 46 -2.67 1.44 -14.63
C LEU A 46 -1.92 2.39 -15.59
N PRO A 47 -0.88 3.14 -15.16
CA PRO A 47 -0.05 3.89 -16.10
C PRO A 47 0.65 3.02 -17.13
N LEU A 48 1.13 1.83 -16.73
CA LEU A 48 1.77 0.89 -17.66
C LEU A 48 0.77 0.41 -18.73
N LEU A 49 -0.47 0.12 -18.34
CA LEU A 49 -1.54 -0.25 -19.26
C LEU A 49 -1.85 0.88 -20.25
N LEU A 50 -1.91 2.13 -19.78
CA LEU A 50 -2.11 3.30 -20.65
C LEU A 50 -0.94 3.49 -21.62
N VAL A 51 0.29 3.27 -21.19
CA VAL A 51 1.49 3.31 -22.04
C VAL A 51 1.44 2.21 -23.10
N CYS A 52 1.05 0.98 -22.74
CA CYS A 52 0.89 -0.10 -23.70
C CYS A 52 -0.18 0.22 -24.77
N LEU A 53 -1.30 0.85 -24.35
CA LEU A 53 -2.33 1.31 -25.28
C LEU A 53 -1.81 2.42 -26.21
N ALA A 54 -0.98 3.34 -25.70
CA ALA A 54 -0.33 4.36 -26.52
C ALA A 54 0.55 3.74 -27.59
N PHE A 55 1.48 2.85 -27.21
CA PHE A 55 2.38 2.19 -28.15
C PHE A 55 1.65 1.34 -29.19
N ALA A 56 0.58 0.64 -28.79
CA ALA A 56 -0.24 -0.12 -29.73
C ALA A 56 -0.84 0.78 -30.83
N ARG A 57 -1.21 2.02 -30.47
CA ARG A 57 -1.71 3.02 -31.42
C ARG A 57 -0.60 3.60 -32.29
N GLU A 58 0.57 3.92 -31.73
CA GLU A 58 1.71 4.41 -32.50
C GLU A 58 2.13 3.45 -33.60
N ILE A 59 2.17 2.15 -33.30
CA ILE A 59 2.54 1.12 -34.28
C ILE A 59 1.44 0.95 -35.36
N SER A 60 0.18 1.20 -35.00
CA SER A 60 -0.96 0.94 -35.89
C SER A 60 -1.35 2.12 -36.80
N LEU A 61 -1.08 3.36 -36.41
CA LEU A 61 -1.59 4.56 -37.09
C LEU A 61 -0.60 5.21 -38.07
N GLY A 62 0.64 4.73 -38.16
CA GLY A 62 1.63 5.29 -39.06
C GLY A 62 2.24 6.61 -38.55
N PRO A 63 2.78 7.47 -39.43
CA PRO A 63 3.56 8.65 -39.04
C PRO A 63 2.76 9.61 -38.15
N GLN A 64 3.37 10.02 -37.03
CA GLN A 64 2.70 10.83 -35.99
C GLN A 64 2.60 12.32 -36.32
N ILE A 65 3.26 12.74 -37.39
CA ILE A 65 3.32 14.11 -37.88
C ILE A 65 2.69 14.18 -39.26
N SER A 66 1.96 15.26 -39.52
CA SER A 66 1.58 15.67 -40.87
C SER A 66 2.12 17.07 -41.10
N CYS A 67 3.03 17.22 -42.05
CA CYS A 67 3.44 18.52 -42.55
C CYS A 67 2.58 18.92 -43.75
N PHE A 68 2.44 20.23 -43.97
CA PHE A 68 1.71 20.80 -45.10
C PHE A 68 2.71 21.38 -46.12
N PRO A 69 3.39 20.54 -46.92
CA PRO A 69 4.30 21.02 -47.96
C PRO A 69 3.51 21.67 -49.11
N PRO A 70 4.15 22.55 -49.91
CA PRO A 70 3.53 23.18 -51.06
C PRO A 70 3.10 22.14 -52.12
N SER A 71 2.05 22.45 -52.87
CA SER A 71 1.44 21.56 -53.88
C SER A 71 2.38 21.12 -55.01
N ASN A 72 3.53 21.77 -55.15
CA ASN A 72 4.55 21.47 -56.15
C ASN A 72 5.40 20.25 -55.79
N PHE A 73 5.25 19.68 -54.58
CA PHE A 73 6.04 18.56 -54.12
C PHE A 73 5.43 17.22 -54.54
N THR A 74 6.28 16.28 -54.94
CA THR A 74 5.88 14.88 -55.17
C THR A 74 5.57 14.17 -53.85
N ILE A 75 4.83 13.06 -53.91
CA ILE A 75 4.50 12.24 -52.73
C ILE A 75 5.77 11.81 -51.95
N LYS A 76 6.86 11.50 -52.67
CA LYS A 76 8.14 11.13 -52.04
C LYS A 76 8.82 12.32 -51.35
N GLN A 77 8.72 13.52 -51.91
CA GLN A 77 9.24 14.73 -51.29
C GLN A 77 8.44 15.13 -50.06
N ALA A 78 7.11 15.03 -50.11
CA ALA A 78 6.25 15.27 -48.94
C ALA A 78 6.59 14.31 -47.79
N SER A 79 6.71 13.01 -48.08
CA SER A 79 7.11 12.00 -47.08
C SER A 79 8.52 12.22 -46.52
N TYR A 80 9.45 12.77 -47.33
CA TYR A 80 10.76 13.18 -46.84
C TYR A 80 10.65 14.33 -45.83
N VAL A 81 9.84 15.36 -46.12
CA VAL A 81 9.60 16.48 -45.20
C VAL A 81 8.99 16.02 -43.89
N ASP A 82 7.99 15.13 -43.93
CA ASP A 82 7.38 14.56 -42.72
C ASP A 82 8.43 13.83 -41.86
N THR A 83 9.27 13.01 -42.49
CA THR A 83 10.31 12.22 -41.79
C THR A 83 11.42 13.13 -41.25
N TYR A 84 11.83 14.12 -42.03
CA TYR A 84 12.87 15.08 -41.64
C TYR A 84 12.41 15.93 -40.45
N CYS A 85 11.20 16.48 -40.51
CA CYS A 85 10.65 17.29 -39.42
C CYS A 85 10.35 16.47 -38.16
N TRP A 86 10.02 15.18 -38.31
CA TRP A 86 9.94 14.25 -37.17
C TRP A 86 11.28 13.93 -36.53
N ASP A 87 12.38 13.95 -37.28
CA ASP A 87 13.71 13.69 -36.72
C ASP A 87 14.26 14.94 -36.05
N SER A 88 14.12 16.11 -36.68
CA SER A 88 14.58 17.38 -36.14
C SER A 88 13.77 17.84 -34.92
N LEU A 89 12.43 17.75 -34.93
CA LEU A 89 11.55 18.04 -33.77
C LEU A 89 11.88 19.33 -32.99
N MET A 90 12.28 20.36 -33.72
CA MET A 90 12.58 21.69 -33.21
C MET A 90 11.57 22.67 -33.80
N HIS A 91 10.84 23.36 -32.94
CA HIS A 91 10.00 24.47 -33.36
C HIS A 91 10.88 25.70 -33.52
N HIS A 92 10.85 26.27 -34.72
CA HIS A 92 11.57 27.50 -35.03
C HIS A 92 10.54 28.61 -35.23
N GLU A 93 10.51 29.58 -34.33
CA GLU A 93 9.65 30.76 -34.44
C GLU A 93 10.52 32.00 -34.61
N PHE A 94 10.04 32.98 -35.37
CA PHE A 94 10.65 34.30 -35.44
C PHE A 94 9.99 35.18 -34.38
N ASP A 95 10.78 35.68 -33.43
CA ASP A 95 10.30 36.66 -32.46
C ASP A 95 9.91 37.98 -33.15
N GLY A 96 9.11 38.82 -32.50
CA GLY A 96 8.68 40.13 -33.01
C GLY A 96 9.85 41.08 -33.34
N ASP A 97 11.04 40.80 -32.81
CA ASP A 97 12.31 41.48 -33.07
C ASP A 97 13.18 40.79 -34.15
N GLY A 98 12.68 39.75 -34.82
CA GLY A 98 13.38 39.03 -35.89
C GLY A 98 14.43 38.01 -35.44
N ASN A 99 14.49 37.69 -34.14
CA ASN A 99 15.38 36.66 -33.61
C ASN A 99 14.78 35.26 -33.79
N PHE A 100 15.64 34.26 -34.03
CA PHE A 100 15.27 32.85 -34.08
C PHE A 100 15.11 32.31 -32.64
N GLU A 101 13.87 31.99 -32.24
CA GLU A 101 13.57 31.23 -31.03
C GLU A 101 13.43 29.75 -31.38
N GLU A 102 14.30 28.92 -30.82
CA GLU A 102 14.28 27.47 -30.97
C GLU A 102 13.68 26.82 -29.71
N ARG A 103 12.56 26.11 -29.85
CA ARG A 103 11.94 25.33 -28.76
C ARG A 103 11.92 23.85 -29.09
N SER A 104 12.42 23.02 -28.19
CA SER A 104 12.48 21.57 -28.39
C SER A 104 11.13 20.90 -28.13
N LEU A 105 10.58 20.22 -29.14
CA LEU A 105 9.36 19.38 -29.00
C LEU A 105 9.70 17.94 -28.57
N TRP A 106 10.96 17.72 -28.17
CA TRP A 106 11.50 16.44 -27.72
C TRP A 106 10.67 15.76 -26.63
N VAL A 107 9.97 16.55 -25.81
CA VAL A 107 9.09 16.03 -24.76
C VAL A 107 8.00 15.11 -25.32
N HIS A 108 7.45 15.41 -26.51
CA HIS A 108 6.38 14.61 -27.12
C HIS A 108 6.88 13.27 -27.68
N LYS A 109 8.09 13.24 -28.28
CA LYS A 109 8.72 12.01 -28.74
C LYS A 109 9.21 11.12 -27.60
N MET A 110 9.67 11.75 -26.51
CA MET A 110 10.14 11.02 -25.33
C MET A 110 9.02 10.62 -24.38
N PHE A 111 7.80 11.13 -24.55
CA PHE A 111 6.69 10.96 -23.61
C PHE A 111 6.40 9.49 -23.25
N PRO A 112 6.26 8.54 -24.21
CA PRO A 112 6.02 7.13 -23.86
C PRO A 112 7.18 6.51 -23.07
N TYR A 113 8.42 6.89 -23.37
CA TYR A 113 9.62 6.43 -22.67
C TYR A 113 9.72 7.03 -21.27
N SER A 114 9.39 8.32 -21.12
CA SER A 114 9.34 8.99 -19.83
C SER A 114 8.27 8.39 -18.91
N LEU A 115 7.06 8.10 -19.42
CA LEU A 115 6.03 7.42 -18.63
C LEU A 115 6.46 6.02 -18.18
N LEU A 116 7.14 5.25 -19.05
CA LEU A 116 7.70 3.96 -18.69
C LEU A 116 8.77 4.10 -17.58
N ALA A 117 9.67 5.06 -17.71
CA ALA A 117 10.68 5.35 -16.70
C ALA A 117 10.04 5.74 -15.36
N MET A 118 8.99 6.57 -15.38
CA MET A 118 8.23 6.91 -14.18
C MET A 118 7.57 5.69 -13.56
N ALA A 119 6.98 4.78 -14.35
CA ALA A 119 6.40 3.54 -13.83
C ALA A 119 7.47 2.65 -13.13
N VAL A 120 8.67 2.57 -13.69
CA VAL A 120 9.80 1.86 -13.06
C VAL A 120 10.23 2.53 -11.77
N LEU A 121 10.36 3.86 -11.76
CA LEU A 121 10.70 4.63 -10.55
C LEU A 121 9.66 4.45 -9.43
N MET A 122 8.37 4.44 -9.78
CA MET A 122 7.26 4.19 -8.86
C MET A 122 7.29 2.78 -8.25
N TYR A 123 7.90 1.81 -8.93
CA TYR A 123 8.04 0.44 -8.43
C TYR A 123 9.23 0.28 -7.47
N LEU A 124 10.23 1.17 -7.51
CA LEU A 124 11.43 1.08 -6.65
C LEU A 124 11.13 1.01 -5.15
N PRO A 125 10.24 1.84 -4.56
CA PRO A 125 9.93 1.76 -3.13
C PRO A 125 9.34 0.40 -2.73
N ALA A 126 8.56 -0.23 -3.61
CA ALA A 126 8.01 -1.57 -3.38
C ALA A 126 9.10 -2.65 -3.47
N LEU A 127 10.06 -2.50 -4.39
CA LEU A 127 11.21 -3.40 -4.50
C LEU A 127 12.10 -3.33 -3.24
N ILE A 128 12.40 -2.12 -2.77
CA ILE A 128 13.19 -1.88 -1.55
C ILE A 128 12.50 -2.54 -0.34
N TRP A 129 11.19 -2.33 -0.21
CA TRP A 129 10.37 -2.95 0.83
C TRP A 129 10.43 -4.48 0.77
N ARG A 130 10.31 -5.05 -0.44
CA ARG A 130 10.33 -6.49 -0.66
C ARG A 130 11.66 -7.12 -0.28
N GLN A 131 12.77 -6.47 -0.58
CA GLN A 131 14.10 -7.06 -0.36
C GLN A 131 14.61 -6.86 1.07
N LEU A 132 14.36 -5.69 1.68
CA LEU A 132 14.94 -5.34 2.97
C LEU A 132 14.00 -5.59 4.15
N VAL A 133 12.70 -5.38 3.98
CA VAL A 133 11.74 -5.38 5.10
C VAL A 133 10.89 -6.64 5.19
N MET A 134 10.41 -7.18 4.05
CA MET A 134 9.66 -8.44 4.06
C MET A 134 10.31 -9.57 4.88
N PRO A 135 11.60 -9.91 4.68
CA PRO A 135 12.20 -11.05 5.40
C PRO A 135 12.30 -10.80 6.91
N THR A 136 12.64 -9.57 7.31
CA THR A 136 12.78 -9.19 8.72
C THR A 136 11.42 -9.12 9.42
N LEU A 137 10.42 -8.54 8.75
CA LEU A 137 9.05 -8.49 9.23
C LEU A 137 8.44 -9.90 9.35
N ALA A 138 8.70 -10.79 8.39
CA ALA A 138 8.19 -12.15 8.40
C ALA A 138 8.72 -12.94 9.60
N SER A 139 10.02 -12.90 9.86
CA SER A 139 10.60 -13.59 11.02
C SER A 139 10.06 -13.04 12.34
N ASP A 140 9.96 -11.71 12.45
CA ASP A 140 9.45 -11.05 13.66
C ASP A 140 7.98 -11.40 13.91
N LEU A 141 7.15 -11.38 12.86
CA LEU A 141 5.72 -11.67 12.97
C LEU A 141 5.45 -13.13 13.32
N LEU A 142 6.18 -14.08 12.72
CA LEU A 142 6.08 -15.51 13.04
C LEU A 142 6.47 -15.79 14.49
N PHE A 143 7.57 -15.18 14.95
CA PHE A 143 8.02 -15.32 16.33
C PHE A 143 6.96 -14.79 17.31
N ILE A 144 6.39 -13.61 17.05
CA ILE A 144 5.35 -13.05 17.92
C ILE A 144 4.09 -13.93 17.93
N ILE A 145 3.63 -14.40 16.77
CA ILE A 145 2.43 -15.26 16.69
C ILE A 145 2.62 -16.57 17.46
N ASP A 146 3.77 -17.23 17.28
CA ASP A 146 4.08 -18.50 17.94
C ASP A 146 4.20 -18.35 19.46
N GLU A 147 4.93 -17.33 19.93
CA GLU A 147 5.07 -17.07 21.36
C GLU A 147 3.75 -16.59 22.00
N LEU A 148 2.88 -15.92 21.25
CA LEU A 148 1.56 -15.53 21.75
C LEU A 148 0.63 -16.75 21.91
N ASP A 149 0.62 -17.67 20.93
CA ASP A 149 -0.14 -18.93 21.03
C ASP A 149 0.38 -19.82 22.18
N LYS A 150 1.70 -19.92 22.36
CA LYS A 150 2.31 -20.62 23.50
C LYS A 150 1.95 -19.97 24.84
N SER A 151 2.00 -18.64 24.91
CA SER A 151 1.63 -17.88 26.12
C SER A 151 0.16 -18.11 26.49
N TYR A 152 -0.73 -18.14 25.50
CA TYR A 152 -2.14 -18.47 25.68
C TYR A 152 -2.32 -19.90 26.21
N ASN A 153 -1.72 -20.90 25.57
CA ASN A 153 -1.77 -22.30 26.00
C ASN A 153 -1.22 -22.49 27.43
N ARG A 154 -0.13 -21.80 27.80
CA ARG A 154 0.39 -21.80 29.18
C ARG A 154 -0.61 -21.20 30.16
N SER A 155 -1.28 -20.11 29.80
CA SER A 155 -2.28 -19.44 30.63
C SER A 155 -3.49 -20.35 30.91
N ILE A 156 -3.97 -21.09 29.90
CA ILE A 156 -5.05 -22.07 30.06
C ILE A 156 -4.62 -23.25 30.95
N ARG A 157 -3.41 -23.78 30.78
CA ARG A 157 -2.87 -24.85 31.67
C ARG A 157 -2.72 -24.39 33.12
N LEU A 158 -2.36 -23.12 33.34
CA LEU A 158 -2.34 -22.54 34.67
C LEU A 158 -3.75 -22.49 35.26
N ALA A 159 -4.75 -22.05 34.49
CA ALA A 159 -6.15 -22.05 34.92
C ALA A 159 -6.64 -23.47 35.30
N GLN A 160 -6.29 -24.50 34.51
CA GLN A 160 -6.57 -25.90 34.82
C GLN A 160 -5.92 -26.33 36.15
N SER A 161 -4.64 -26.00 36.37
CA SER A 161 -3.94 -26.36 37.60
C SER A 161 -4.52 -25.71 38.86
N ILE A 162 -5.06 -24.49 38.75
CA ILE A 162 -5.74 -23.79 39.85
C ILE A 162 -7.06 -24.50 40.18
N LEU A 163 -7.81 -24.95 39.16
CA LEU A 163 -9.04 -25.72 39.34
C LEU A 163 -8.80 -27.11 39.94
N ASP A 164 -7.64 -27.71 39.69
CA ASP A 164 -7.30 -29.05 40.16
C ASP A 164 -6.85 -29.09 41.63
N ILE A 165 -6.06 -28.11 42.06
CA ILE A 165 -5.38 -28.15 43.37
C ILE A 165 -6.11 -27.33 44.46
N GLY A 166 -7.08 -26.50 44.10
CA GLY A 166 -7.97 -25.85 45.08
C GLY A 166 -7.26 -24.97 46.10
N GLY A 167 -6.13 -24.31 45.74
CA GLY A 167 -5.39 -23.49 46.70
C GLY A 167 -4.47 -22.41 46.10
N PRO A 168 -4.28 -21.27 46.81
CA PRO A 168 -3.50 -20.11 46.37
C PRO A 168 -1.97 -20.30 46.42
N ALA A 169 -1.45 -21.43 46.91
CA ALA A 169 0.00 -21.64 47.10
C ALA A 169 0.78 -21.89 45.79
N LEU A 170 0.10 -22.27 44.70
CA LEU A 170 0.68 -22.37 43.36
C LEU A 170 0.55 -21.05 42.56
N ARG A 171 -0.15 -20.03 43.09
CA ARG A 171 -0.26 -18.70 42.46
C ARG A 171 1.05 -17.92 42.41
N ARG A 172 2.13 -18.38 43.05
CA ARG A 172 3.42 -17.64 43.10
C ARG A 172 4.62 -18.38 42.53
N LYS A 173 4.62 -19.71 42.53
CA LYS A 173 5.86 -20.49 42.27
C LYS A 173 6.12 -20.87 40.81
N ARG A 174 5.20 -20.59 39.88
CA ARG A 174 5.44 -20.75 38.41
C ARG A 174 4.99 -19.53 37.60
N TYR A 175 4.94 -18.36 38.25
CA TYR A 175 4.70 -17.11 37.55
C TYR A 175 5.90 -16.79 36.65
N PHE A 176 5.74 -17.04 35.36
CA PHE A 176 6.58 -16.57 34.26
C PHE A 176 8.07 -16.94 34.34
N GLU A 177 8.39 -18.20 34.05
CA GLU A 177 9.73 -18.56 33.59
C GLU A 177 9.96 -17.92 32.21
N TYR A 178 10.52 -16.72 32.25
CA TYR A 178 10.95 -15.83 31.16
C TYR A 178 9.84 -15.40 30.19
N PRO A 179 9.24 -14.20 30.34
CA PRO A 179 8.40 -13.63 29.30
C PRO A 179 9.29 -13.15 28.14
N LEU A 180 9.79 -14.09 27.34
CA LEU A 180 10.57 -13.82 26.13
C LEU A 180 9.81 -12.84 25.22
N LEU A 181 8.50 -13.00 25.11
CA LEU A 181 7.60 -12.10 24.39
C LEU A 181 7.62 -10.67 24.95
N GLU A 182 7.55 -10.49 26.27
CA GLU A 182 7.55 -9.15 26.89
C GLU A 182 8.88 -8.44 26.67
N ARG A 183 10.00 -9.12 26.91
CA ARG A 183 11.34 -8.55 26.67
C ARG A 183 11.57 -8.24 25.20
N TYR A 184 11.07 -9.09 24.30
CA TYR A 184 11.14 -8.87 22.87
C TYR A 184 10.34 -7.63 22.43
N LEU A 185 9.09 -7.49 22.92
CA LEU A 185 8.27 -6.31 22.63
C LEU A 185 8.87 -5.02 23.21
N GLN A 186 9.48 -5.08 24.40
CA GLN A 186 10.23 -3.96 25.00
C GLN A 186 11.45 -3.57 24.14
N CYS A 187 12.21 -4.54 23.64
CA CYS A 187 13.34 -4.29 22.74
C CYS A 187 12.88 -3.67 21.40
N LYS A 188 11.77 -4.13 20.84
CA LYS A 188 11.16 -3.56 19.63
C LYS A 188 10.53 -2.19 19.87
N GLN A 189 10.14 -1.85 21.10
CA GLN A 189 9.71 -0.49 21.43
C GLN A 189 10.86 0.53 21.32
N SER A 190 12.11 0.13 21.59
CA SER A 190 13.29 1.02 21.43
C SER A 190 13.89 1.04 20.02
N SER A 191 13.39 0.20 19.10
CA SER A 191 13.89 0.11 17.73
C SER A 191 13.05 0.96 16.78
N TYR A 192 13.71 1.54 15.78
CA TYR A 192 13.13 2.45 14.78
C TYR A 192 13.38 2.00 13.33
N PHE A 193 13.89 0.79 13.12
CA PHE A 193 14.29 0.32 11.79
C PHE A 193 13.08 0.12 10.88
N LEU A 194 12.04 -0.57 11.34
CA LEU A 194 10.83 -0.82 10.55
C LEU A 194 10.04 0.47 10.29
N VAL A 195 9.91 1.34 11.30
CA VAL A 195 9.27 2.66 11.16
C VAL A 195 10.01 3.52 10.15
N SER A 196 11.34 3.58 10.25
CA SER A 196 12.17 4.38 9.32
C SER A 196 12.03 3.88 7.89
N MET A 197 12.06 2.57 7.65
CA MET A 197 11.88 2.00 6.32
C MET A 197 10.47 2.22 5.74
N LEU A 198 9.42 2.17 6.56
CA LEU A 198 8.05 2.52 6.14
C LEU A 198 7.94 4.00 5.78
N PHE A 199 8.52 4.87 6.59
CA PHE A 199 8.53 6.30 6.34
C PHE A 199 9.31 6.63 5.05
N LEU A 200 10.47 6.01 4.86
CA LEU A 200 11.27 6.12 3.65
C LEU A 200 10.48 5.67 2.43
N ARG A 201 9.77 4.53 2.50
CA ARG A 201 8.92 4.04 1.41
C ARG A 201 7.84 5.05 1.04
N GLY A 202 7.09 5.57 2.02
CA GLY A 202 6.01 6.52 1.77
C GLY A 202 6.53 7.88 1.29
N PHE A 203 7.64 8.36 1.84
CA PHE A 203 8.32 9.57 1.40
C PHE A 203 8.83 9.44 -0.04
N LEU A 204 9.55 8.37 -0.37
CA LEU A 204 10.00 8.11 -1.74
C LEU A 204 8.82 8.06 -2.72
N LEU A 205 7.74 7.36 -2.35
CA LEU A 205 6.54 7.30 -3.18
C LEU A 205 5.94 8.69 -3.39
N LEU A 206 5.77 9.51 -2.34
CA LEU A 206 5.27 10.89 -2.47
C LEU A 206 6.18 11.75 -3.34
N THR A 207 7.49 11.69 -3.15
CA THR A 207 8.44 12.46 -3.97
C THR A 207 8.35 12.10 -5.44
N PHE A 208 8.33 10.82 -5.79
CA PHE A 208 8.15 10.39 -7.17
C PHE A 208 6.79 10.80 -7.75
N MET A 209 5.72 10.73 -6.96
CA MET A 209 4.37 11.15 -7.38
C MET A 209 4.31 12.65 -7.65
N THR A 210 4.92 13.47 -6.78
CA THR A 210 5.01 14.92 -7.03
C THR A 210 5.84 15.25 -8.27
N ALA A 211 6.98 14.57 -8.47
CA ALA A 211 7.80 14.75 -9.66
C ALA A 211 7.04 14.34 -10.94
N ALA A 212 6.30 13.24 -10.90
CA ALA A 212 5.46 12.79 -12.01
C ALA A 212 4.37 13.82 -12.33
N CYS A 213 3.65 14.30 -11.33
CA CYS A 213 2.62 15.32 -11.52
C CYS A 213 3.18 16.62 -12.12
N LEU A 214 4.34 17.08 -11.64
CA LEU A 214 5.02 18.26 -12.20
C LEU A 214 5.43 18.04 -13.66
N TYR A 215 5.98 16.87 -13.99
CA TYR A 215 6.33 16.51 -15.37
C TYR A 215 5.10 16.46 -16.29
N LEU A 216 4.01 15.83 -15.84
CA LEU A 216 2.76 15.74 -16.60
C LEU A 216 2.10 17.11 -16.79
N ALA A 217 2.15 17.98 -15.77
CA ALA A 217 1.66 19.35 -15.86
C ALA A 217 2.50 20.17 -16.85
N TYR A 218 3.83 20.05 -16.80
CA TYR A 218 4.73 20.66 -17.76
C TYR A 218 4.41 20.19 -19.19
N PHE A 219 4.27 18.87 -19.40
CA PHE A 219 3.88 18.31 -20.69
C PHE A 219 2.53 18.85 -21.18
N HIS A 220 1.53 18.94 -20.30
CA HIS A 220 0.20 19.45 -20.68
C HIS A 220 0.24 20.93 -21.07
N LEU A 221 1.02 21.76 -20.36
CA LEU A 221 1.23 23.16 -20.68
C LEU A 221 1.96 23.31 -22.02
N SER A 222 3.01 22.52 -22.25
CA SER A 222 3.74 22.51 -23.52
C SER A 222 2.85 22.08 -24.69
N ALA A 223 2.05 21.03 -24.51
CA ALA A 223 1.14 20.55 -25.54
C ALA A 223 0.10 21.62 -25.91
N PHE A 224 -0.53 22.27 -24.92
CA PHE A 224 -1.52 23.32 -25.18
C PHE A 224 -0.95 24.53 -25.93
N LEU A 225 0.31 24.88 -25.69
CA LEU A 225 0.97 26.03 -26.34
C LEU A 225 1.57 25.70 -27.72
N GLN A 226 1.73 24.42 -28.07
CA GLN A 226 2.51 23.97 -29.23
C GLN A 226 1.75 22.99 -30.14
N ASP A 227 0.43 23.17 -30.30
CA ASP A 227 -0.39 22.34 -31.21
C ASP A 227 0.04 22.46 -32.70
N GLU A 228 0.73 23.54 -33.08
CA GLU A 228 1.29 23.77 -34.41
C GLU A 228 2.74 24.21 -34.32
N PHE A 229 3.61 23.64 -35.17
CA PHE A 229 5.01 24.06 -35.22
C PHE A 229 5.52 24.24 -36.64
N SER A 230 6.31 25.29 -36.82
CA SER A 230 7.13 25.55 -38.00
C SER A 230 8.44 24.76 -37.94
N CYS A 231 8.66 23.94 -38.97
CA CYS A 231 9.88 23.17 -39.18
C CYS A 231 10.75 23.83 -40.26
N PHE A 232 12.04 24.01 -39.98
CA PHE A 232 13.01 24.53 -40.94
C PHE A 232 13.61 23.40 -41.77
N VAL A 233 13.29 23.35 -43.07
CA VAL A 233 13.68 22.22 -43.96
C VAL A 233 14.94 22.53 -44.77
N ARG A 234 15.29 23.81 -44.90
CA ARG A 234 16.32 24.31 -45.82
C ARG A 234 17.74 24.19 -45.23
N THR A 235 18.18 22.96 -44.95
CA THR A 235 19.49 22.66 -44.34
C THR A 235 20.44 21.91 -45.29
N GLY A 236 21.75 21.98 -45.01
CA GLY A 236 22.77 21.22 -45.75
C GLY A 236 22.75 21.45 -47.27
N MET A 237 22.60 20.37 -48.04
CA MET A 237 22.57 20.40 -49.52
C MET A 237 21.33 21.09 -50.09
N LEU A 238 20.25 21.23 -49.30
CA LEU A 238 19.02 21.92 -49.69
C LEU A 238 19.10 23.43 -49.44
N ARG A 239 20.19 23.93 -48.85
CA ARG A 239 20.35 25.35 -48.47
C ARG A 239 20.30 26.31 -49.66
N ASP A 240 20.87 25.93 -50.80
CA ASP A 240 20.93 26.80 -51.98
C ASP A 240 19.73 26.64 -52.94
N GLN A 241 18.81 25.73 -52.62
CA GLN A 241 17.65 25.43 -53.45
C GLN A 241 16.49 26.39 -53.14
N SER A 242 16.24 27.35 -54.03
CA SER A 242 15.19 28.37 -53.87
C SER A 242 13.75 27.85 -54.09
N TRP A 243 13.59 26.64 -54.63
CA TRP A 243 12.28 26.01 -54.83
C TRP A 243 11.74 25.32 -53.57
N VAL A 244 12.56 25.17 -52.52
CA VAL A 244 12.17 24.59 -51.24
C VAL A 244 11.84 25.73 -50.26
N PRO A 245 10.64 25.73 -49.63
CA PRO A 245 10.30 26.75 -48.64
C PRO A 245 11.21 26.64 -47.41
N GLU A 246 11.52 27.77 -46.78
CA GLU A 246 12.35 27.81 -45.58
C GLU A 246 11.65 27.19 -44.38
N LEU A 247 10.36 27.51 -44.18
CA LEU A 247 9.53 26.99 -43.10
C LEU A 247 8.35 26.19 -43.67
N VAL A 248 8.07 25.05 -43.05
CA VAL A 248 6.88 24.23 -43.32
C VAL A 248 6.08 24.08 -42.03
N GLN A 249 4.77 24.30 -42.09
CA GLN A 249 3.86 24.10 -40.96
C GLN A 249 3.59 22.60 -40.79
N CYS A 250 3.81 22.08 -39.59
CA CYS A 250 3.55 20.69 -39.25
C CYS A 250 2.64 20.60 -38.03
N LYS A 251 1.84 19.53 -38.00
CA LYS A 251 0.91 19.23 -36.92
C LYS A 251 1.09 17.81 -36.41
N MET A 252 1.04 17.64 -35.10
CA MET A 252 1.09 16.34 -34.43
C MET A 252 -0.31 15.72 -34.41
N ILE A 253 -0.50 14.57 -35.07
CA ILE A 253 -1.81 13.91 -35.18
C ILE A 253 -2.12 13.12 -33.88
N GLY A 254 -1.10 12.64 -33.17
CA GLY A 254 -1.23 11.83 -31.95
C GLY A 254 -1.42 12.61 -30.64
N GLN A 255 -1.39 13.94 -30.68
CA GLN A 255 -1.31 14.79 -29.49
C GLN A 255 -2.48 14.64 -28.51
N LEU A 256 -3.71 14.51 -29.03
CA LEU A 256 -4.91 14.35 -28.20
C LEU A 256 -4.86 13.05 -27.36
N VAL A 257 -4.30 11.97 -27.90
CA VAL A 257 -4.18 10.71 -27.18
C VAL A 257 -3.20 10.84 -26.00
N PHE A 258 -2.05 11.46 -26.24
CA PHE A 258 -1.07 11.70 -25.17
C PHE A 258 -1.60 12.66 -24.10
N GLN A 259 -2.38 13.68 -24.48
CA GLN A 259 -3.05 14.57 -23.52
C GLN A 259 -4.04 13.80 -22.65
N VAL A 260 -4.92 12.97 -23.24
CA VAL A 260 -5.87 12.15 -22.47
C VAL A 260 -5.14 11.20 -21.51
N ILE A 261 -4.07 10.56 -21.96
CA ILE A 261 -3.25 9.66 -21.13
C ILE A 261 -2.55 10.44 -19.99
N SER A 262 -2.01 11.62 -20.29
CA SER A 262 -1.37 12.49 -19.30
C SER A 262 -2.36 12.94 -18.22
N VAL A 263 -3.55 13.42 -18.61
CA VAL A 263 -4.60 13.85 -17.68
C VAL A 263 -5.10 12.68 -16.83
N ALA A 264 -5.31 11.51 -17.44
CA ALA A 264 -5.72 10.32 -16.71
C ALA A 264 -4.68 9.89 -15.66
N ASN A 265 -3.40 9.84 -16.03
CA ASN A 265 -2.31 9.51 -15.10
C ASN A 265 -2.16 10.57 -13.99
N GLY A 266 -2.22 11.85 -14.35
CA GLY A 266 -2.14 12.95 -13.40
C GLY A 266 -3.29 12.92 -12.38
N ALA A 267 -4.52 12.70 -12.83
CA ALA A 267 -5.68 12.58 -11.96
C ALA A 267 -5.53 11.41 -10.97
N ILE A 268 -5.06 10.25 -11.46
CA ILE A 268 -4.81 9.08 -10.61
C ILE A 268 -3.75 9.41 -9.54
N TYR A 269 -2.66 10.06 -9.92
CA TYR A 269 -1.62 10.41 -8.95
C TYR A 269 -2.08 11.41 -7.90
N VAL A 270 -2.89 12.41 -8.30
CA VAL A 270 -3.51 13.36 -7.38
C VAL A 270 -4.48 12.67 -6.41
N LEU A 271 -5.26 11.70 -6.89
CA LEU A 271 -6.19 10.93 -6.05
C LEU A 271 -5.48 9.96 -5.10
N LEU A 272 -4.33 9.40 -5.49
CA LEU A 272 -3.54 8.49 -4.63
C LEU A 272 -2.74 9.23 -3.55
N ALA A 273 -2.26 10.45 -3.82
CA ALA A 273 -1.47 11.24 -2.88
C ALA A 273 -2.08 11.37 -1.46
N PRO A 274 -3.38 11.72 -1.28
CA PRO A 274 -3.98 11.79 0.06
C PRO A 274 -4.08 10.42 0.75
N ILE A 275 -4.22 9.33 -0.01
CA ILE A 275 -4.25 7.96 0.54
C ILE A 275 -2.89 7.60 1.11
N VAL A 276 -1.81 7.91 0.38
CA VAL A 276 -0.43 7.71 0.86
C VAL A 276 -0.15 8.58 2.08
N LEU A 277 -0.57 9.85 2.06
CA LEU A 277 -0.42 10.74 3.21
C LEU A 277 -1.18 10.22 4.44
N PHE A 278 -2.42 9.75 4.27
CA PHE A 278 -3.20 9.13 5.34
C PHE A 278 -2.49 7.90 5.92
N SER A 279 -1.88 7.06 5.08
CA SER A 279 -1.13 5.90 5.54
C SER A 279 0.07 6.29 6.42
N LEU A 280 0.76 7.40 6.10
CA LEU A 280 1.85 7.94 6.89
C LEU A 280 1.36 8.55 8.20
N VAL A 281 0.29 9.35 8.16
CA VAL A 281 -0.30 9.98 9.35
C VAL A 281 -0.82 8.92 10.33
N ARG A 282 -1.36 7.81 9.82
CA ARG A 282 -1.81 6.68 10.65
C ARG A 282 -0.70 6.08 11.51
N LEU A 283 0.57 6.16 11.10
CA LEU A 283 1.72 5.70 11.91
C LEU A 283 1.95 6.55 13.17
N PHE A 284 1.45 7.78 13.19
CA PHE A 284 1.53 8.68 14.33
C PHE A 284 0.39 8.44 15.35
N VAL A 285 -0.58 7.58 15.04
CA VAL A 285 -1.70 7.26 15.93
C VAL A 285 -1.50 5.85 16.50
N TRP A 286 -1.61 5.72 17.82
CA TRP A 286 -1.60 4.41 18.48
C TRP A 286 -2.88 3.64 18.15
N ASP A 287 -2.75 2.46 17.54
CA ASP A 287 -3.88 1.52 17.43
C ASP A 287 -3.96 0.66 18.70
N THR A 288 -4.79 1.10 19.66
CA THR A 288 -4.95 0.42 20.95
C THR A 288 -5.89 -0.79 20.90
N SER A 289 -6.61 -0.97 19.79
CA SER A 289 -7.72 -1.92 19.67
C SER A 289 -7.30 -3.39 19.71
N PHE A 290 -6.16 -3.75 19.11
CA PHE A 290 -5.66 -5.12 19.08
C PHE A 290 -5.20 -5.58 20.47
N ILE A 291 -4.44 -4.73 21.18
CA ILE A 291 -3.92 -5.06 22.52
C ILE A 291 -5.04 -5.10 23.56
N SER A 292 -6.07 -4.26 23.44
CA SER A 292 -7.19 -4.23 24.39
C SER A 292 -7.89 -5.59 24.55
N ILE A 293 -7.90 -6.43 23.52
CA ILE A 293 -8.48 -7.79 23.58
C ILE A 293 -7.54 -8.76 24.33
N TYR A 294 -6.23 -8.52 24.29
CA TYR A 294 -5.23 -9.32 25.00
C TYR A 294 -4.91 -8.81 26.41
N ASP A 295 -5.50 -7.70 26.87
CA ASP A 295 -5.37 -7.21 28.27
C ASP A 295 -5.90 -8.23 29.31
N VAL A 296 -6.65 -9.23 28.85
CA VAL A 296 -7.09 -10.39 29.63
C VAL A 296 -5.91 -11.28 30.03
N LEU A 297 -4.83 -11.31 29.23
CA LEU A 297 -3.61 -12.04 29.57
C LEU A 297 -2.73 -11.18 30.50
N PRO A 298 -2.40 -11.65 31.72
CA PRO A 298 -1.59 -10.89 32.67
C PRO A 298 -0.19 -10.53 32.16
N ALA A 299 0.32 -11.22 31.12
CA ALA A 299 1.60 -10.91 30.48
C ALA A 299 1.59 -9.61 29.65
N LEU A 300 0.45 -9.23 29.05
CA LEU A 300 0.35 -8.06 28.17
C LEU A 300 -0.15 -6.80 28.89
N ASP A 301 -0.83 -6.95 30.03
CA ASP A 301 -1.31 -5.85 30.89
C ASP A 301 -0.15 -4.92 31.37
N LEU A 302 1.03 -5.51 31.62
CA LEU A 302 2.26 -4.77 31.98
C LEU A 302 2.79 -3.88 30.86
N ILE A 303 2.65 -4.31 29.61
CA ILE A 303 3.08 -3.54 28.42
C ILE A 303 2.15 -2.34 28.21
N ASN A 304 0.85 -2.52 28.46
CA ASN A 304 -0.16 -1.48 28.29
C ASN A 304 0.12 -0.26 29.20
N ARG A 305 0.48 -0.51 30.48
CA ARG A 305 0.80 0.56 31.46
C ARG A 305 2.06 1.37 31.13
N ARG A 306 2.94 0.88 30.26
CA ARG A 306 4.21 1.54 29.90
C ARG A 306 4.15 2.26 28.54
N ARG A 307 2.99 2.29 27.87
CA ARG A 307 2.75 2.93 26.56
C ARG A 307 2.73 4.47 26.56
N LEU A 308 3.22 5.15 27.61
CA LEU A 308 3.25 6.62 27.69
C LEU A 308 4.36 7.29 26.83
N GLY A 309 4.84 6.63 25.78
CA GLY A 309 5.89 7.12 24.89
C GLY A 309 5.39 7.58 23.52
N CYS A 310 6.31 8.11 22.70
CA CYS A 310 6.04 8.48 21.31
C CYS A 310 5.51 7.27 20.50
N PRO A 311 4.50 7.46 19.62
CA PRO A 311 3.89 6.39 18.80
C PRO A 311 4.79 5.84 17.68
N LEU A 312 5.88 6.55 17.35
CA LEU A 312 6.78 6.23 16.24
C LEU A 312 7.81 5.15 16.60
N ASN A 313 7.36 3.96 16.99
CA ASN A 313 8.25 2.84 17.31
C ASN A 313 7.93 1.61 16.46
N ASP A 314 8.91 0.72 16.24
CA ASP A 314 8.73 -0.52 15.48
C ASP A 314 7.62 -1.40 16.05
N LEU A 315 7.36 -1.29 17.36
CA LEU A 315 6.23 -1.92 18.02
C LEU A 315 4.87 -1.50 17.43
N ASN A 316 4.64 -0.21 17.15
CA ASN A 316 3.36 0.26 16.59
C ASN A 316 3.13 -0.32 15.18
N VAL A 317 4.21 -0.42 14.40
CA VAL A 317 4.18 -1.03 13.07
C VAL A 317 3.87 -2.53 13.17
N LEU A 318 4.56 -3.26 14.04
CA LEU A 318 4.32 -4.69 14.25
C LEU A 318 2.88 -4.97 14.68
N LEU A 319 2.29 -4.12 15.53
CA LEU A 319 0.89 -4.22 15.93
C LEU A 319 -0.09 -4.01 14.77
N LEU A 320 0.23 -3.11 13.84
CA LEU A 320 -0.54 -2.88 12.63
C LEU A 320 -0.57 -4.12 11.72
N PHE A 321 0.58 -4.77 11.55
CA PHE A 321 0.72 -6.00 10.77
C PHE A 321 0.08 -7.20 11.46
N LEU A 322 0.20 -7.31 12.78
CA LEU A 322 -0.51 -8.32 13.57
C LEU A 322 -2.01 -8.18 13.42
N ARG A 323 -2.54 -6.95 13.44
CA ARG A 323 -3.97 -6.68 13.21
C ARG A 323 -4.42 -7.13 11.82
N ALA A 324 -3.62 -6.85 10.78
CA ALA A 324 -3.92 -7.31 9.42
C ALA A 324 -3.93 -8.85 9.33
N ASN A 325 -3.08 -9.52 10.11
CA ASN A 325 -2.94 -10.97 10.15
C ASN A 325 -3.75 -11.66 11.26
N VAL A 326 -4.76 -10.99 11.83
CA VAL A 326 -5.61 -11.53 12.91
C VAL A 326 -6.23 -12.88 12.56
N ALA A 327 -6.58 -13.11 11.30
CA ALA A 327 -7.15 -14.38 10.84
C ALA A 327 -6.23 -15.60 11.08
N HIS A 328 -4.92 -15.38 11.19
CA HIS A 328 -3.93 -16.44 11.46
C HIS A 328 -3.74 -16.73 12.95
N LEU A 329 -4.22 -15.85 13.82
CA LEU A 329 -4.12 -15.99 15.26
C LEU A 329 -5.31 -16.80 15.78
N LYS A 330 -5.12 -18.12 15.93
CA LYS A 330 -6.14 -19.00 16.51
C LYS A 330 -6.47 -18.60 17.97
N SER A 331 -5.46 -18.16 18.73
CA SER A 331 -5.64 -17.61 20.09
C SER A 331 -6.55 -16.39 20.12
N TYR A 332 -6.45 -15.50 19.12
CA TYR A 332 -7.30 -14.30 19.03
C TYR A 332 -8.78 -14.66 18.90
N GLY A 333 -9.10 -15.61 18.03
CA GLY A 333 -10.48 -16.07 17.83
C GLY A 333 -11.10 -16.61 19.12
N GLN A 334 -10.34 -17.42 19.86
CA GLN A 334 -10.78 -17.98 21.15
C GLN A 334 -10.95 -16.90 22.23
N VAL A 335 -9.99 -15.99 22.40
CA VAL A 335 -10.09 -14.89 23.37
C VAL A 335 -11.25 -13.95 23.03
N ARG A 336 -11.47 -13.66 21.75
CA ARG A 336 -12.60 -12.84 21.30
C ARG A 336 -13.94 -13.52 21.57
N ALA A 337 -14.05 -14.82 21.33
CA ALA A 337 -15.24 -15.59 21.67
C ALA A 337 -15.51 -15.57 23.18
N LEU A 338 -14.48 -15.78 24.00
CA LEU A 338 -14.57 -15.68 25.46
C LEU A 338 -15.03 -14.29 25.93
N CYS A 339 -14.50 -13.21 25.34
CA CYS A 339 -14.92 -11.85 25.67
C CYS A 339 -16.34 -11.50 25.19
N THR A 340 -16.83 -12.13 24.13
CA THR A 340 -18.20 -11.90 23.62
C THR A 340 -19.24 -12.65 24.47
N LEU A 341 -18.84 -13.79 25.05
CA LEU A 341 -19.68 -14.61 25.93
C LEU A 341 -19.64 -14.14 27.40
N ALA A 342 -18.79 -13.17 27.75
CA ALA A 342 -18.73 -12.63 29.09
C ALA A 342 -19.99 -11.79 29.40
N PRO A 343 -20.80 -12.14 30.42
CA PRO A 343 -21.99 -11.37 30.74
C PRO A 343 -21.64 -9.96 31.23
N PRO A 344 -22.48 -8.95 30.97
CA PRO A 344 -22.31 -7.61 31.53
C PRO A 344 -22.39 -7.71 33.06
N GLN A 345 -21.47 -7.02 33.74
CA GLN A 345 -21.32 -7.07 35.19
C GLN A 345 -22.62 -6.62 35.88
N VAL A 346 -23.41 -7.58 36.40
CA VAL A 346 -24.41 -7.29 37.42
C VAL A 346 -23.67 -7.28 38.75
N GLY A 347 -23.56 -6.11 39.35
CA GLY A 347 -22.89 -5.92 40.65
C GLY A 347 -23.47 -6.87 41.70
N ALA A 348 -22.64 -7.80 42.17
CA ALA A 348 -22.94 -8.60 43.35
C ALA A 348 -21.68 -8.63 44.21
N ALA A 349 -21.76 -7.90 45.32
CA ALA A 349 -20.77 -7.90 46.37
C ALA A 349 -20.66 -9.30 47.00
N GLY A 350 -19.42 -9.75 47.21
CA GLY A 350 -19.10 -10.80 48.17
C GLY A 350 -19.39 -12.24 47.73
N GLN A 351 -18.50 -12.81 46.92
CA GLN A 351 -18.21 -14.25 46.96
C GLN A 351 -16.88 -14.53 46.25
N ASP A 352 -16.09 -15.45 46.82
CA ASP A 352 -14.76 -15.86 46.37
C ASP A 352 -14.76 -16.16 44.86
N LEU A 353 -14.23 -15.22 44.09
CA LEU A 353 -14.37 -15.21 42.64
C LEU A 353 -13.47 -16.30 42.03
N SER A 354 -14.10 -17.22 41.32
CA SER A 354 -13.38 -18.18 40.46
C SER A 354 -12.46 -17.43 39.48
N PRO A 355 -11.27 -17.97 39.15
CA PRO A 355 -10.33 -17.33 38.22
C PRO A 355 -10.92 -17.09 36.82
N LEU A 356 -11.99 -17.81 36.48
CA LEU A 356 -12.78 -17.62 35.26
C LEU A 356 -13.53 -16.28 35.25
N LEU A 357 -14.09 -15.86 36.40
CA LEU A 357 -14.79 -14.57 36.53
C LEU A 357 -13.83 -13.39 36.53
N GLU A 358 -12.59 -13.56 37.00
CA GLU A 358 -11.57 -12.51 36.99
C GLU A 358 -11.02 -12.27 35.56
N LEU A 359 -10.91 -13.34 34.75
CA LEU A 359 -10.64 -13.25 33.31
C LEU A 359 -11.83 -12.66 32.53
N GLN A 360 -13.07 -13.02 32.88
CA GLN A 360 -14.29 -12.47 32.26
C GLN A 360 -14.54 -11.00 32.61
N GLY A 361 -14.22 -10.56 33.83
CA GLY A 361 -14.44 -9.18 34.29
C GLY A 361 -13.62 -8.13 33.53
N LYS A 362 -12.43 -8.49 33.01
CA LYS A 362 -11.57 -7.58 32.22
C LYS A 362 -12.02 -7.39 30.76
N CYS A 363 -12.83 -8.29 30.20
CA CYS A 363 -13.29 -8.19 28.80
C CYS A 363 -14.31 -7.06 28.54
N SER A 364 -15.05 -6.62 29.57
CA SER A 364 -16.21 -5.71 29.40
C SER A 364 -15.82 -4.28 28.98
N ALA A 365 -14.58 -3.83 29.25
CA ALA A 365 -14.13 -2.46 28.93
C ALA A 365 -13.64 -2.26 27.48
N GLY A 366 -13.24 -3.33 26.77
CA GLY A 366 -12.63 -3.24 25.43
C GLY A 366 -13.60 -3.40 24.24
N VAL A 367 -14.72 -4.11 24.45
CA VAL A 367 -15.65 -4.50 23.37
C VAL A 367 -16.45 -3.32 22.80
N VAL A 368 -16.72 -2.30 23.61
CA VAL A 368 -17.52 -1.12 23.20
C VAL A 368 -16.80 -0.25 22.16
N ASN A 369 -15.46 -0.26 22.15
CA ASN A 369 -14.66 0.54 21.21
C ASN A 369 -14.31 -0.19 19.90
N GLY A 370 -14.34 -1.53 19.89
CA GLY A 370 -14.05 -2.34 18.70
C GLY A 370 -15.15 -2.29 17.63
N PHE A 371 -16.42 -2.12 18.04
CA PHE A 371 -17.58 -2.13 17.13
C PHE A 371 -17.62 -0.91 16.18
N LYS A 372 -17.11 0.26 16.62
CA LYS A 372 -16.99 1.45 15.77
C LYS A 372 -15.89 1.33 14.71
N SER A 373 -14.85 0.53 14.96
CA SER A 373 -13.69 0.37 14.07
C SER A 373 -13.91 -0.62 12.93
N VAL A 374 -14.65 -1.71 13.18
CA VAL A 374 -15.00 -2.70 12.14
C VAL A 374 -15.88 -2.07 11.05
N PHE A 375 -16.74 -1.12 11.42
CA PHE A 375 -17.57 -0.36 10.47
C PHE A 375 -16.74 0.49 9.49
N CYS A 376 -15.57 1.03 9.90
CA CYS A 376 -14.67 1.75 8.99
C CYS A 376 -13.89 0.82 8.05
N SER A 377 -13.57 -0.42 8.46
CA SER A 377 -12.91 -1.40 7.59
C SER A 377 -13.87 -2.01 6.55
N GLY A 378 -15.16 -2.14 6.89
CA GLY A 378 -16.18 -2.62 5.93
C GLY A 378 -16.38 -1.70 4.73
N VAL A 379 -16.18 -0.39 4.91
CA VAL A 379 -16.24 0.60 3.82
C VAL A 379 -15.05 0.45 2.85
N THR A 380 -13.88 0.00 3.32
CA THR A 380 -12.72 -0.26 2.44
C THR A 380 -12.87 -1.53 1.61
N VAL A 381 -13.52 -2.57 2.15
CA VAL A 381 -13.81 -3.83 1.43
C VAL A 381 -14.87 -3.62 0.34
N ALA A 382 -15.87 -2.77 0.59
CA ALA A 382 -16.88 -2.43 -0.41
C ALA A 382 -16.31 -1.69 -1.64
N VAL A 383 -15.25 -0.89 -1.47
CA VAL A 383 -14.57 -0.20 -2.57
C VAL A 383 -13.67 -1.16 -3.38
N THR A 384 -13.07 -2.17 -2.74
CA THR A 384 -12.32 -3.22 -3.44
C THR A 384 -13.23 -4.16 -4.22
N ASP A 385 -14.41 -4.51 -3.71
CA ASP A 385 -15.36 -5.37 -4.44
C ASP A 385 -16.00 -4.64 -5.63
N PHE A 386 -16.21 -3.32 -5.54
CA PHE A 386 -16.75 -2.52 -6.65
C PHE A 386 -15.74 -2.34 -7.81
N LEU A 387 -14.46 -2.20 -7.49
CA LEU A 387 -13.38 -2.11 -8.50
C LEU A 387 -13.04 -3.48 -9.10
N PHE A 388 -13.08 -4.56 -8.31
CA PHE A 388 -12.80 -5.91 -8.80
C PHE A 388 -13.93 -6.40 -9.73
N ASN A 389 -15.20 -6.13 -9.43
CA ASN A 389 -16.33 -6.48 -10.31
C ASN A 389 -16.39 -5.62 -11.59
N SER A 390 -15.93 -4.37 -11.56
CA SER A 390 -15.81 -3.53 -12.77
C SER A 390 -14.68 -3.99 -13.69
N LEU A 391 -13.55 -4.45 -13.13
CA LEU A 391 -12.44 -5.03 -13.90
C LEU A 391 -12.76 -6.43 -14.45
N TRP A 392 -13.53 -7.24 -13.71
CA TRP A 392 -13.95 -8.58 -14.14
C TRP A 392 -15.03 -8.53 -15.25
N SER A 393 -15.91 -7.52 -15.23
CA SER A 393 -16.96 -7.36 -16.25
C SER A 393 -16.43 -6.88 -17.62
N CYS A 394 -15.27 -6.21 -17.67
CA CYS A 394 -14.64 -5.80 -18.94
C CYS A 394 -13.86 -6.91 -19.65
N VAL A 395 -13.54 -8.03 -18.97
CA VAL A 395 -12.72 -9.12 -19.54
C VAL A 395 -13.57 -10.25 -20.15
N TYR A 396 -14.89 -10.29 -19.88
CA TYR A 396 -15.78 -11.38 -20.35
C TYR A 396 -16.91 -10.95 -21.31
N PHE A 397 -16.84 -9.78 -21.94
CA PHE A 397 -17.76 -9.38 -23.01
C PHE A 397 -17.12 -9.50 -24.40
N LYS A 398 -16.61 -10.70 -24.72
CA LYS A 398 -16.36 -11.13 -26.10
C LYS A 398 -16.30 -12.65 -26.18
N GLN A 399 -17.45 -13.29 -26.02
CA GLN A 399 -17.73 -14.56 -26.66
C GLN A 399 -19.17 -14.57 -27.17
#